data_AF-K0VEE2-F1
#
_entry.id   AF-K0VEE2-F1
#
_cell.length_a   1.000
_cell.length_b   1.000
_cell.length_c   1.000
_cell.angle_alpha   90.00
_cell.angle_beta   90.00
_cell.angle_gamma   90.00
#
_symmetry.space_group_name_H-M   'P 1'
#
loop_
_entity.id
_entity.type
_entity.pdbx_description
1 polymer ?
#
loop_
_entity_poly.entity_id
_entity_poly.type
_entity_poly.pdbx_seq_one_letter_code
_entity_poly.pdbx_strand_id
1 'polypeptide(L)'
;MTQSVTVGTIKSVTARLAEELAVGEGQVAATVALLDEGATVPFIARYRKEVTGGLDDGQLRTLEERLGYLRELDQRREAVLASIQEQGKLTDELRAALMAAETKARVEDIYLPYKPKRRTKAQIAKEAGLEPLADRLLADPTLVPDEVAGEFLNDDVADAAAALEGARHIIIERASEDAELVGAVREKFWADGSLRTGPWSDEAAKSPAAQKFRDYFEFSEPLENMPSHRVLAVLRGEKEQALSLTFDGGEDELYQAMIAQALGIDMAAK
;
A
#
# COMPACT_ATOMS: atom_id res chain seq x y z
N MET A 1 21.06 20.45 -22.21
CA MET A 1 21.74 19.15 -22.08
C MET A 1 20.86 18.27 -21.20
N THR A 2 19.94 17.53 -21.82
CA THR A 2 19.02 16.65 -21.11
C THR A 2 19.79 15.36 -20.84
N GLN A 3 20.13 15.10 -19.57
CA GLN A 3 20.73 13.82 -19.19
C GLN A 3 19.70 12.73 -19.48
N SER A 4 20.06 11.81 -20.37
CA SER A 4 19.37 10.53 -20.55
C SER A 4 19.46 9.78 -19.22
N VAL A 5 18.38 9.78 -18.43
CA VAL A 5 18.25 8.90 -17.27
C VAL A 5 18.27 7.48 -17.82
N THR A 6 19.38 6.77 -17.65
CA THR A 6 19.48 5.36 -17.99
C THR A 6 18.46 4.62 -17.13
N VAL A 7 17.34 4.21 -17.73
CA VAL A 7 16.32 3.40 -17.05
C VAL A 7 16.98 2.07 -16.68
N GLY A 8 17.21 1.87 -15.38
CA GLY A 8 17.81 0.64 -14.87
C GLY A 8 16.94 -0.56 -15.24
N THR A 9 17.53 -1.54 -15.91
CA THR A 9 16.85 -2.83 -16.13
C THR A 9 16.85 -3.59 -14.81
N ILE A 10 15.68 -4.10 -14.40
CA ILE A 10 15.56 -4.92 -13.19
C ILE A 10 16.37 -6.20 -13.40
N LYS A 11 17.14 -6.61 -12.38
CA LYS A 11 17.83 -7.89 -12.38
C LYS A 11 16.83 -9.02 -12.58
N SER A 12 17.25 -10.11 -13.22
CA SER A 12 16.43 -11.32 -13.33
C SER A 12 15.96 -11.80 -11.94
N VAL A 13 14.82 -12.48 -11.89
CA VAL A 13 14.32 -13.10 -10.65
C VAL A 13 15.38 -14.03 -10.05
N THR A 14 16.14 -14.75 -10.87
CA THR A 14 17.23 -15.64 -10.42
C THR A 14 18.36 -14.87 -9.74
N ALA A 15 18.80 -13.75 -10.30
CA ALA A 15 19.85 -12.91 -9.72
C ALA A 15 19.40 -12.28 -8.39
N ARG A 16 18.14 -11.81 -8.32
CA ARG A 16 17.58 -11.24 -7.09
C ARG A 16 17.49 -12.29 -5.98
N LEU A 17 17.02 -13.48 -6.28
CA LEU A 17 16.97 -14.61 -5.32
C LEU A 17 18.36 -15.03 -4.86
N ALA A 18 19.34 -15.04 -5.76
CA ALA A 18 20.72 -15.37 -5.42
C ALA A 18 21.30 -14.38 -4.40
N GLU A 19 21.02 -13.09 -4.57
CA GLU A 19 21.40 -12.03 -3.64
C GLU A 19 20.64 -12.13 -2.31
N GLU A 20 19.30 -12.28 -2.35
CA GLU A 20 18.45 -12.39 -1.14
C GLU A 20 18.83 -13.60 -0.27
N LEU A 21 19.17 -14.73 -0.88
CA LEU A 21 19.50 -15.98 -0.19
C LEU A 21 21.00 -16.17 0.06
N ALA A 22 21.84 -15.26 -0.45
CA ALA A 22 23.30 -15.37 -0.43
C ALA A 22 23.83 -16.71 -1.00
N VAL A 23 23.29 -17.15 -2.14
CA VAL A 23 23.67 -18.38 -2.85
C VAL A 23 24.07 -18.10 -4.30
N GLY A 24 24.64 -19.07 -5.00
CA GLY A 24 25.02 -18.89 -6.41
C GLY A 24 23.81 -18.82 -7.34
N GLU A 25 23.82 -17.90 -8.31
CA GLU A 25 22.72 -17.79 -9.30
C GLU A 25 22.48 -19.08 -10.08
N GLY A 26 23.55 -19.86 -10.38
CA GLY A 26 23.41 -21.18 -11.00
C GLY A 26 22.62 -22.17 -10.14
N GLN A 27 22.73 -22.10 -8.81
CA GLN A 27 21.96 -22.95 -7.89
C GLN A 27 20.48 -22.57 -7.91
N VAL A 28 20.20 -21.26 -7.94
CA VAL A 28 18.84 -20.74 -8.05
C VAL A 28 18.23 -21.16 -9.37
N ALA A 29 18.91 -20.91 -10.49
CA ALA A 29 18.42 -21.25 -11.82
C ALA A 29 18.10 -22.75 -11.96
N ALA A 30 18.98 -23.61 -11.47
CA ALA A 30 18.75 -25.06 -11.47
C ALA A 30 17.55 -25.47 -10.60
N THR A 31 17.38 -24.83 -9.44
CA THR A 31 16.23 -25.09 -8.55
C THR A 31 14.92 -24.60 -9.16
N VAL A 32 14.91 -23.40 -9.74
CA VAL A 32 13.75 -22.82 -10.43
C VAL A 32 13.30 -23.73 -11.57
N ALA A 33 14.23 -24.24 -12.38
CA ALA A 33 13.89 -25.16 -13.47
C ALA A 33 13.19 -26.43 -12.96
N LEU A 34 13.67 -27.02 -11.86
CA LEU A 34 13.03 -28.19 -11.24
C LEU A 34 11.63 -27.87 -10.70
N LEU A 35 11.45 -26.71 -10.06
CA LEU A 35 10.13 -26.26 -9.57
C LEU A 35 9.15 -26.03 -10.72
N ASP A 36 9.61 -25.42 -11.82
CA ASP A 36 8.79 -25.19 -13.02
C ASP A 36 8.41 -26.49 -13.75
N GLU A 37 9.26 -27.53 -13.67
CA GLU A 37 8.94 -28.89 -14.11
C GLU A 37 7.96 -29.63 -13.17
N GLY A 38 7.54 -29.00 -12.07
CA GLY A 38 6.58 -29.54 -11.11
C GLY A 38 7.20 -30.40 -10.01
N ALA A 39 8.53 -30.37 -9.84
CA ALA A 39 9.17 -31.02 -8.71
C ALA A 39 8.84 -30.29 -7.40
N THR A 40 8.60 -31.04 -6.33
CA THR A 40 8.32 -30.45 -5.01
C THR A 40 9.61 -30.22 -4.23
N VAL A 41 9.61 -29.28 -3.29
CA VAL A 41 10.76 -29.03 -2.41
C VAL A 41 11.29 -30.31 -1.72
N PRO A 42 10.45 -31.17 -1.10
CA PRO A 42 10.93 -32.42 -0.50
C PRO A 42 11.58 -33.38 -1.50
N PHE A 43 11.09 -33.40 -2.75
CA PHE A 43 11.69 -34.19 -3.82
C PHE A 43 13.06 -33.65 -4.21
N ILE A 44 13.18 -32.34 -4.40
CA ILE A 44 14.43 -31.67 -4.77
C ILE A 44 15.49 -31.88 -3.67
N ALA A 45 15.13 -31.61 -2.41
CA ALA A 45 16.01 -31.75 -1.27
C ALA A 45 16.59 -33.17 -1.14
N ARG A 46 15.78 -34.19 -1.46
CA ARG A 46 16.17 -35.60 -1.31
C ARG A 46 16.88 -36.19 -2.53
N TYR A 47 16.47 -35.82 -3.74
CA TYR A 47 16.87 -36.52 -4.97
C TYR A 47 17.57 -35.65 -6.02
N ARG A 48 17.70 -34.34 -5.78
CA ARG A 48 18.33 -33.38 -6.71
C ARG A 48 19.38 -32.50 -6.04
N LYS A 49 19.91 -32.93 -4.89
CA LYS A 49 20.90 -32.18 -4.10
C LYS A 49 22.14 -31.77 -4.89
N GLU A 50 22.64 -32.63 -5.77
CA GLU A 50 23.82 -32.30 -6.59
C GLU A 50 23.51 -31.23 -7.65
N VAL A 51 22.30 -31.26 -8.22
CA VAL A 51 21.85 -30.32 -9.25
C VAL A 51 21.67 -28.92 -8.67
N THR A 52 21.20 -28.81 -7.43
CA THR A 52 21.03 -27.53 -6.73
C THR A 52 22.31 -27.04 -6.03
N GLY A 53 23.43 -27.78 -6.13
CA GLY A 53 24.67 -27.42 -5.43
C GLY A 53 24.56 -27.53 -3.90
N GLY A 54 23.66 -28.38 -3.40
CA GLY A 54 23.58 -28.71 -1.98
C GLY A 54 22.63 -27.87 -1.14
N LEU A 55 21.72 -27.07 -1.74
CA LEU A 55 20.71 -26.31 -1.00
C LEU A 55 19.91 -27.22 -0.05
N ASP A 56 19.73 -26.76 1.19
CA ASP A 56 18.95 -27.48 2.20
C ASP A 56 17.43 -27.21 2.09
N ASP A 57 16.62 -27.97 2.83
CA ASP A 57 15.16 -27.87 2.80
C ASP A 57 14.65 -26.47 3.18
N GLY A 58 15.32 -25.78 4.10
CA GLY A 58 14.95 -24.43 4.51
C GLY A 58 15.20 -23.43 3.38
N GLN A 59 16.41 -23.47 2.78
CA GLN A 59 16.77 -22.64 1.65
C GLN A 59 15.84 -22.87 0.44
N LEU A 60 15.49 -24.13 0.15
CA LEU A 60 14.59 -24.48 -0.94
C LEU A 60 13.17 -23.95 -0.73
N ARG A 61 12.64 -24.02 0.50
CA ARG A 61 11.32 -23.44 0.83
C ARG A 61 11.31 -21.92 0.70
N THR A 62 12.32 -21.24 1.27
CA THR A 62 12.41 -19.79 1.14
C THR A 62 12.57 -19.38 -0.33
N LEU A 63 13.35 -20.14 -1.11
CA LEU A 63 13.47 -19.91 -2.55
C LEU A 63 12.12 -20.05 -3.27
N GLU A 64 11.35 -21.12 -3.01
CA GLU A 64 10.03 -21.34 -3.62
C GLU A 64 9.05 -20.20 -3.29
N GLU A 65 8.97 -19.80 -2.01
CA GLU A 65 8.11 -18.71 -1.55
C GLU A 65 8.50 -17.37 -2.20
N ARG A 66 9.81 -17.05 -2.19
CA ARG A 66 10.32 -15.80 -2.76
C ARG A 66 10.20 -15.79 -4.28
N LEU A 67 10.43 -16.91 -4.96
CA LEU A 67 10.24 -17.04 -6.41
C LEU A 67 8.80 -16.68 -6.81
N GLY A 68 7.81 -17.23 -6.09
CA GLY A 68 6.40 -16.90 -6.31
C GLY A 68 6.13 -15.40 -6.12
N TYR A 69 6.58 -14.84 -4.99
CA TYR A 69 6.40 -13.41 -4.69
C TYR A 69 7.01 -12.50 -5.78
N LEU A 70 8.25 -12.79 -6.19
CA LEU A 70 8.99 -11.98 -7.16
C LEU A 70 8.38 -12.05 -8.56
N ARG A 71 7.93 -13.24 -8.99
CA ARG A 71 7.19 -13.39 -10.26
C ARG A 71 5.89 -12.61 -10.26
N GLU A 72 5.12 -12.68 -9.16
CA GLU A 72 3.88 -11.91 -9.03
C GLU A 72 4.13 -10.39 -9.01
N LEU A 73 5.22 -9.95 -8.37
CA LEU A 73 5.63 -8.55 -8.38
C LEU A 73 5.97 -8.08 -9.82
N ASP A 74 6.79 -8.85 -10.53
CA ASP A 74 7.22 -8.50 -11.88
C ASP A 74 6.04 -8.50 -12.86
N GLN A 75 5.18 -9.52 -12.81
CA GLN A 75 3.94 -9.57 -13.58
C GLN A 75 3.03 -8.37 -13.28
N ARG A 76 2.89 -8.01 -12.00
CA ARG A 76 2.05 -6.87 -11.63
C ARG A 76 2.62 -5.55 -12.14
N ARG A 77 3.94 -5.36 -12.05
CA ARG A 77 4.65 -4.19 -12.57
C ARG A 77 4.44 -4.05 -14.08
N GLU A 78 4.58 -5.13 -14.84
CA GLU A 78 4.35 -5.15 -16.29
C GLU A 78 2.92 -4.74 -16.64
N ALA A 79 1.92 -5.30 -15.94
CA ALA A 79 0.51 -4.94 -16.14
C ALA A 79 0.23 -3.47 -15.82
N VAL A 80 0.84 -2.92 -14.77
CA VAL A 80 0.72 -1.50 -14.40
C VAL A 80 1.37 -0.60 -15.46
N LEU A 81 2.58 -0.92 -15.92
CA LEU A 81 3.26 -0.19 -16.99
C LEU A 81 2.42 -0.16 -18.26
N ALA A 82 1.87 -1.31 -18.67
CA ALA A 82 0.98 -1.40 -19.84
C ALA A 82 -0.26 -0.52 -19.67
N SER A 83 -0.96 -0.62 -18.53
CA SER A 83 -2.15 0.19 -18.23
C SER A 83 -1.88 1.70 -18.30
N ILE A 84 -0.76 2.17 -17.74
CA ILE A 84 -0.41 3.60 -17.76
C ILE A 84 0.01 4.05 -19.16
N GLN A 85 0.68 3.16 -19.92
CA GLN A 85 1.06 3.44 -21.30
C GLN A 85 -0.15 3.52 -22.23
N GLU A 86 -1.16 2.65 -22.05
CA GLU A 86 -2.43 2.70 -22.78
C GLU A 86 -3.18 4.04 -22.55
N GLN A 87 -3.03 4.62 -21.36
CA GLN A 87 -3.58 5.95 -21.02
C GLN A 87 -2.73 7.11 -21.58
N GLY A 88 -1.58 6.83 -22.21
CA GLY A 88 -0.66 7.85 -22.71
C GLY A 88 0.03 8.67 -21.62
N LYS A 89 0.05 8.18 -20.36
CA LYS A 89 0.59 8.91 -19.20
C LYS A 89 1.94 8.36 -18.70
N LEU A 90 2.52 7.37 -19.38
CA LEU A 90 3.79 6.78 -18.96
C LEU A 90 4.98 7.69 -19.31
N THR A 91 5.38 8.51 -18.34
CA THR A 91 6.62 9.32 -18.37
C THR A 91 7.84 8.46 -18.05
N ASP A 92 9.05 8.93 -18.39
CA ASP A 92 10.29 8.24 -18.06
C ASP A 92 10.55 8.20 -16.54
N GLU A 93 10.15 9.23 -15.80
CA GLU A 93 10.24 9.29 -14.34
C GLU A 93 9.36 8.22 -13.69
N LEU A 94 8.09 8.12 -14.11
CA LEU A 94 7.16 7.10 -13.66
C LEU A 94 7.61 5.68 -14.00
N ARG A 95 8.18 5.49 -15.20
CA ARG A 95 8.79 4.20 -15.59
C ARG A 95 9.95 3.87 -14.64
N ALA A 96 10.85 4.81 -14.38
CA ALA A 96 11.97 4.59 -13.47
C ALA A 96 11.49 4.26 -12.04
N ALA A 97 10.47 4.98 -11.54
CA ALA A 97 9.88 4.72 -10.23
C ALA A 97 9.28 3.31 -10.12
N LEU A 98 8.54 2.86 -11.14
CA LEU A 98 8.00 1.49 -11.19
C LEU A 98 9.09 0.43 -11.27
N MET A 99 10.16 0.70 -12.01
CA MET A 99 11.30 -0.21 -12.12
C MET A 99 12.08 -0.33 -10.80
N ALA A 100 12.15 0.76 -10.03
CA ALA A 100 12.76 0.79 -8.70
C ALA A 100 11.85 0.25 -7.58
N ALA A 101 10.56 0.02 -7.84
CA ALA A 101 9.64 -0.47 -6.82
C ALA A 101 9.94 -1.93 -6.43
N GLU A 102 10.41 -2.13 -5.20
CA GLU A 102 10.82 -3.45 -4.66
C GLU A 102 9.67 -4.26 -4.07
N THR A 103 8.54 -3.61 -3.78
CA THR A 103 7.37 -4.25 -3.16
C THR A 103 6.12 -4.09 -4.02
N LYS A 104 5.20 -5.05 -3.91
CA LYS A 104 3.90 -4.97 -4.59
C LYS A 104 3.10 -3.76 -4.13
N ALA A 105 3.20 -3.41 -2.85
CA ALA A 105 2.50 -2.28 -2.28
C ALA A 105 2.98 -0.96 -2.92
N ARG A 106 4.30 -0.79 -3.09
CA ARG A 106 4.87 0.38 -3.76
C ARG A 106 4.45 0.48 -5.23
N VAL A 107 4.35 -0.64 -5.93
CA VAL A 107 3.80 -0.68 -7.31
C VAL A 107 2.34 -0.19 -7.33
N GLU A 108 1.52 -0.63 -6.36
CA GLU A 108 0.13 -0.16 -6.26
C GLU A 108 0.04 1.33 -5.90
N ASP A 109 0.89 1.83 -5.00
CA ASP A 109 0.91 3.24 -4.61
C ASP A 109 1.18 4.14 -5.81
N ILE A 110 2.19 3.79 -6.61
CA ILE A 110 2.53 4.51 -7.86
C ILE A 110 1.40 4.39 -8.89
N TYR A 111 0.70 3.25 -8.95
CA TYR A 111 -0.40 3.04 -9.89
C TYR A 111 -1.68 3.76 -9.49
N LEU A 112 -1.84 4.15 -8.24
CA LEU A 112 -3.11 4.58 -7.66
C LEU A 112 -3.77 5.75 -8.44
N PRO A 113 -3.06 6.80 -8.90
CA PRO A 113 -3.64 7.86 -9.73
C PRO A 113 -4.15 7.42 -11.10
N TYR A 114 -3.60 6.31 -11.63
CA TYR A 114 -3.86 5.82 -12.99
C TYR A 114 -4.81 4.63 -13.01
N LYS A 115 -5.17 4.10 -11.84
CA LYS A 115 -6.09 2.97 -11.73
C LYS A 115 -7.47 3.39 -12.26
N PRO A 116 -8.07 2.66 -13.21
CA PRO A 116 -9.42 2.95 -13.70
C PRO A 116 -10.41 2.95 -12.54
N LYS A 117 -11.18 4.02 -12.41
CA LYS A 117 -12.15 4.23 -11.31
C LYS A 117 -13.54 4.46 -11.87
N ARG A 118 -14.54 4.07 -11.07
CA ARG A 118 -15.92 4.54 -11.25
C ARG A 118 -15.94 6.05 -11.00
N ARG A 119 -16.90 6.75 -11.61
CA ARG A 119 -17.10 8.20 -11.46
C ARG A 119 -17.09 8.60 -9.98
N THR A 120 -15.98 9.18 -9.50
CA THR A 120 -15.76 9.51 -8.08
C THR A 120 -16.41 10.86 -7.75
N LYS A 121 -16.62 11.15 -6.46
CA LYS A 121 -17.09 12.49 -6.04
C LYS A 121 -16.12 13.60 -6.48
N ALA A 122 -14.81 13.34 -6.46
CA ALA A 122 -13.81 14.28 -6.95
C ALA A 122 -13.87 14.47 -8.46
N GLN A 123 -14.11 13.41 -9.24
CA GLN A 123 -14.32 13.52 -10.69
C GLN A 123 -15.58 14.33 -11.02
N ILE A 124 -16.69 14.08 -10.31
CA ILE A 124 -17.93 14.88 -10.44
C ILE A 124 -17.63 16.35 -10.13
N ALA A 125 -16.89 16.64 -9.06
CA ALA A 125 -16.51 18.00 -8.70
C ALA A 125 -15.59 18.66 -9.76
N LYS A 126 -14.63 17.93 -10.32
CA LYS A 126 -13.77 18.41 -11.43
C LYS A 126 -14.60 18.73 -12.68
N GLU A 127 -15.54 17.85 -13.04
CA GLU A 127 -16.47 18.06 -14.16
C GLU A 127 -17.39 19.26 -13.94
N ALA A 128 -17.78 19.53 -12.69
CA ALA A 128 -18.54 20.72 -12.29
C ALA A 128 -17.69 22.01 -12.18
N GLY A 129 -16.40 21.95 -12.54
CA GLY A 129 -15.50 23.11 -12.58
C GLY A 129 -14.92 23.53 -11.22
N LEU A 130 -14.93 22.65 -10.21
CA LEU A 130 -14.46 22.98 -8.85
C LEU A 130 -12.95 22.76 -8.63
N GLU A 131 -12.21 22.30 -9.64
CA GLU A 131 -10.77 22.09 -9.52
C GLU A 131 -10.00 23.40 -9.21
N PRO A 132 -10.27 24.54 -9.88
CA PRO A 132 -9.58 25.80 -9.55
C PRO A 132 -9.94 26.34 -8.16
N LEU A 133 -11.11 25.98 -7.60
CA LEU A 133 -11.46 26.31 -6.22
C LEU A 133 -10.55 25.55 -5.24
N ALA A 134 -10.39 24.24 -5.46
CA ALA A 134 -9.48 23.42 -4.65
C ALA A 134 -8.03 23.94 -4.73
N ASP A 135 -7.56 24.31 -5.93
CA ASP A 135 -6.22 24.85 -6.15
C ASP A 135 -6.03 26.19 -5.41
N ARG A 136 -7.00 27.11 -5.49
CA ARG A 136 -6.94 28.41 -4.80
C ARG A 136 -6.88 28.25 -3.28
N LEU A 137 -7.73 27.41 -2.71
CA LEU A 137 -7.79 27.18 -1.26
C LEU A 137 -6.53 26.50 -0.73
N LEU A 138 -5.91 25.61 -1.50
CA LEU A 138 -4.63 25.00 -1.13
C LEU A 138 -3.46 25.99 -1.24
N ALA A 139 -3.45 26.82 -2.29
CA ALA A 139 -2.34 27.73 -2.56
C ALA A 139 -2.29 28.92 -1.58
N ASP A 140 -3.44 29.35 -1.07
CA ASP A 140 -3.54 30.49 -0.15
C ASP A 140 -4.49 30.18 1.02
N PRO A 141 -3.95 29.71 2.16
CA PRO A 141 -4.73 29.46 3.38
C PRO A 141 -5.36 30.70 4.02
N THR A 142 -5.03 31.92 3.56
CA THR A 142 -5.58 33.17 4.10
C THR A 142 -6.94 33.54 3.50
N LEU A 143 -7.34 32.84 2.42
CA LEU A 143 -8.64 33.04 1.79
C LEU A 143 -9.78 32.60 2.71
N VAL A 144 -10.89 33.34 2.69
CA VAL A 144 -12.14 32.94 3.34
C VAL A 144 -12.85 31.92 2.43
N PRO A 145 -12.98 30.63 2.83
CA PRO A 145 -13.44 29.60 1.92
C PRO A 145 -14.84 29.86 1.34
N ASP A 146 -15.77 30.31 2.16
CA ASP A 146 -17.15 30.62 1.75
C ASP A 146 -17.23 31.74 0.71
N GLU A 147 -16.37 32.77 0.81
CA GLU A 147 -16.36 33.90 -0.13
C GLU A 147 -15.85 33.47 -1.51
N VAL A 148 -14.74 32.73 -1.53
CA VAL A 148 -14.15 32.25 -2.78
C VAL A 148 -15.02 31.17 -3.44
N ALA A 149 -15.67 30.32 -2.65
CA ALA A 149 -16.61 29.31 -3.15
C ALA A 149 -17.81 29.93 -3.89
N GLY A 150 -18.23 31.14 -3.50
CA GLY A 150 -19.30 31.87 -4.18
C GLY A 150 -19.02 32.18 -5.66
N GLU A 151 -17.75 32.20 -6.08
CA GLU A 151 -17.35 32.41 -7.48
C GLU A 151 -17.57 31.16 -8.37
N PHE A 152 -17.82 30.00 -7.77
CA PHE A 152 -17.88 28.70 -8.46
C PHE A 152 -19.29 28.08 -8.52
N LEU A 153 -20.32 28.84 -8.14
CA LEU A 153 -21.70 28.38 -8.20
C LEU A 153 -22.21 28.28 -9.64
N ASN A 154 -22.96 27.23 -9.94
CA ASN A 154 -23.52 26.96 -11.27
C ASN A 154 -24.70 25.97 -11.17
N ASP A 155 -25.26 25.54 -12.30
CA ASP A 155 -26.42 24.62 -12.32
C ASP A 155 -26.17 23.29 -11.60
N ASP A 156 -24.91 22.83 -11.55
CA ASP A 156 -24.48 21.61 -10.86
C ASP A 156 -24.00 21.88 -9.42
N VAL A 157 -23.82 23.14 -9.02
CA VAL A 157 -23.26 23.57 -7.73
C VAL A 157 -24.16 24.64 -7.10
N ALA A 158 -25.09 24.18 -6.26
CA ALA A 158 -26.20 25.00 -5.75
C ALA A 158 -25.79 26.10 -4.76
N ASP A 159 -24.77 25.84 -3.92
CA ASP A 159 -24.34 26.75 -2.87
C ASP A 159 -22.85 26.57 -2.51
N ALA A 160 -22.34 27.48 -1.66
CA ALA A 160 -20.94 27.47 -1.24
C ALA A 160 -20.57 26.18 -0.50
N ALA A 161 -21.51 25.58 0.26
CA ALA A 161 -21.26 24.33 0.96
C ALA A 161 -21.02 23.17 -0.02
N ALA A 162 -21.82 23.08 -1.09
CA ALA A 162 -21.64 22.10 -2.16
C ALA A 162 -20.31 22.31 -2.90
N ALA A 163 -19.95 23.57 -3.19
CA ALA A 163 -18.67 23.90 -3.81
C ALA A 163 -17.47 23.47 -2.95
N LEU A 164 -17.53 23.75 -1.64
CA LEU A 164 -16.49 23.36 -0.68
C LEU A 164 -16.44 21.85 -0.43
N GLU A 165 -17.56 21.13 -0.44
CA GLU A 165 -17.58 19.67 -0.38
C GLU A 165 -16.90 19.07 -1.62
N GLY A 166 -17.21 19.60 -2.81
CA GLY A 166 -16.58 19.18 -4.05
C GLY A 166 -15.07 19.42 -4.04
N ALA A 167 -14.63 20.63 -3.68
CA ALA A 167 -13.22 20.97 -3.54
C ALA A 167 -12.52 20.06 -2.52
N ARG A 168 -13.14 19.79 -1.36
CA ARG A 168 -12.63 18.86 -0.36
C ARG A 168 -12.42 17.46 -0.94
N HIS A 169 -13.37 16.94 -1.72
CA HIS A 169 -13.21 15.64 -2.34
C HIS A 169 -12.04 15.58 -3.33
N ILE A 170 -11.81 16.66 -4.09
CA ILE A 170 -10.65 16.79 -4.97
C ILE A 170 -9.35 16.73 -4.17
N ILE A 171 -9.26 17.47 -3.06
CA ILE A 171 -8.06 17.50 -2.20
C ILE A 171 -7.82 16.13 -1.55
N ILE A 172 -8.87 15.49 -1.02
CA ILE A 172 -8.79 14.15 -0.43
C ILE A 172 -8.26 13.16 -1.47
N GLU A 173 -8.83 13.16 -2.68
CA GLU A 173 -8.38 12.25 -3.75
C GLU A 173 -6.91 12.49 -4.07
N ARG A 174 -6.47 13.73 -4.25
CA ARG A 174 -5.06 14.07 -4.51
C ARG A 174 -4.12 13.57 -3.40
N ALA A 175 -4.43 13.85 -2.14
CA ALA A 175 -3.61 13.40 -1.01
C ALA A 175 -3.60 11.87 -0.89
N SER A 176 -4.76 11.23 -1.01
CA SER A 176 -4.88 9.77 -0.89
C SER A 176 -4.25 8.98 -2.04
N GLU A 177 -3.86 9.67 -3.12
CA GLU A 177 -3.28 9.07 -4.33
C GLU A 177 -1.83 9.49 -4.56
N ASP A 178 -1.28 10.35 -3.70
CA ASP A 178 0.14 10.65 -3.70
C ASP A 178 0.94 9.45 -3.17
N ALA A 179 1.74 8.84 -4.05
CA ALA A 179 2.45 7.61 -3.75
C ALA A 179 3.49 7.77 -2.62
N GLU A 180 4.08 8.96 -2.46
CA GLU A 180 5.03 9.24 -1.38
C GLU A 180 4.30 9.38 -0.05
N LEU A 181 3.21 10.16 -0.02
CA LEU A 181 2.41 10.37 1.18
C LEU A 181 1.79 9.05 1.67
N VAL A 182 1.18 8.27 0.78
CA VAL A 182 0.57 6.98 1.14
C VAL A 182 1.61 6.01 1.69
N GLY A 183 2.79 5.95 1.06
CA GLY A 183 3.90 5.13 1.53
C GLY A 183 4.37 5.57 2.92
N ALA A 184 4.63 6.86 3.10
CA ALA A 184 5.09 7.42 4.36
C ALA A 184 4.07 7.22 5.50
N VAL A 185 2.78 7.46 5.24
CA VAL A 185 1.70 7.24 6.22
C VAL A 185 1.63 5.77 6.61
N ARG A 186 1.76 4.84 5.66
CA ARG A 186 1.77 3.40 5.95
C ARG A 186 2.95 3.00 6.85
N GLU A 187 4.15 3.46 6.52
CA GLU A 187 5.35 3.17 7.32
C GLU A 187 5.21 3.74 8.73
N LYS A 188 4.71 4.97 8.84
CA LYS A 188 4.49 5.63 10.12
C LYS A 188 3.44 4.91 10.97
N PHE A 189 2.32 4.56 10.36
CA PHE A 189 1.25 3.80 11.01
C PHE A 189 1.74 2.43 11.49
N TRP A 190 2.60 1.76 10.72
CA TRP A 190 3.17 0.48 11.11
C TRP A 190 4.11 0.60 12.32
N ALA A 191 4.94 1.64 12.35
CA ALA A 191 5.91 1.88 13.41
C ALA A 191 5.26 2.29 14.74
N ASP A 192 4.27 3.18 14.69
CA ASP A 192 3.69 3.78 15.89
C ASP A 192 2.35 3.16 16.29
N GLY A 193 1.68 2.51 15.35
CA GLY A 193 0.33 2.00 15.55
C GLY A 193 0.28 0.80 16.49
N SER A 194 -0.91 0.59 17.04
CA SER A 194 -1.20 -0.55 17.89
C SER A 194 -2.45 -1.28 17.40
N LEU A 195 -2.43 -2.61 17.54
CA LEU A 195 -3.64 -3.41 17.43
C LEU A 195 -4.36 -3.36 18.78
N ARG A 196 -5.61 -2.94 18.77
CA ARG A 196 -6.53 -3.04 19.90
C ARG A 196 -7.57 -4.11 19.61
N THR A 197 -7.92 -4.88 20.63
CA THR A 197 -9.00 -5.86 20.52
C THR A 197 -10.05 -5.65 21.59
N GLY A 198 -11.30 -5.83 21.20
CA GLY A 198 -12.46 -5.83 22.06
C GLY A 198 -13.29 -7.10 21.85
N PRO A 199 -14.31 -7.37 22.67
CA PRO A 199 -15.31 -8.37 22.30
C PRO A 199 -16.01 -7.96 20.99
N TRP A 200 -16.47 -8.94 20.21
CA TRP A 200 -17.25 -8.66 19.00
C TRP A 200 -18.55 -7.90 19.29
N SER A 201 -19.22 -8.27 20.39
CA SER A 201 -20.33 -7.55 21.00
C SER A 201 -20.48 -7.95 22.47
N ASP A 202 -21.28 -7.21 23.23
CA ASP A 202 -21.60 -7.53 24.63
C ASP A 202 -22.28 -8.91 24.79
N GLU A 203 -23.08 -9.33 23.81
CA GLU A 203 -23.69 -10.66 23.77
C GLU A 203 -22.65 -11.74 23.45
N ALA A 204 -21.82 -11.51 22.43
CA ALA A 204 -20.79 -12.46 22.02
C ALA A 204 -19.83 -12.76 23.18
N ALA A 205 -19.46 -11.73 23.94
CA ALA A 205 -18.61 -11.82 25.12
C ALA A 205 -19.12 -12.84 26.16
N LYS A 206 -20.44 -13.07 26.27
CA LYS A 206 -21.03 -13.99 27.24
C LYS A 206 -20.99 -15.46 26.78
N SER A 207 -20.67 -15.71 25.52
CA SER A 207 -20.66 -17.08 24.97
C SER A 207 -19.45 -17.89 25.47
N PRO A 208 -19.60 -19.21 25.72
CA PRO A 208 -18.47 -20.07 26.06
C PRO A 208 -17.37 -20.11 24.99
N ALA A 209 -17.73 -19.84 23.73
CA ALA A 209 -16.78 -19.75 22.63
C ALA A 209 -15.89 -18.50 22.75
N ALA A 210 -16.49 -17.33 22.96
CA ALA A 210 -15.74 -16.07 23.10
C ALA A 210 -14.93 -16.01 24.40
N GLN A 211 -15.40 -16.65 25.48
CA GLN A 211 -14.67 -16.70 26.75
C GLN A 211 -13.29 -17.37 26.64
N LYS A 212 -13.03 -18.16 25.59
CA LYS A 212 -11.68 -18.67 25.28
C LYS A 212 -10.67 -17.57 24.90
N PHE A 213 -11.17 -16.41 24.48
CA PHE A 213 -10.41 -15.24 24.08
C PHE A 213 -10.50 -14.09 25.08
N ARG A 214 -10.97 -14.36 26.31
CA ARG A 214 -11.20 -13.33 27.34
C ARG A 214 -9.98 -12.45 27.62
N ASP A 215 -8.78 -13.03 27.57
CA ASP A 215 -7.52 -12.30 27.77
C ASP A 215 -7.28 -11.21 26.71
N TYR A 216 -8.03 -11.25 25.60
CA TYR A 216 -7.97 -10.30 24.49
C TYR A 216 -9.19 -9.36 24.43
N PHE A 217 -10.10 -9.36 25.41
CA PHE A 217 -11.24 -8.42 25.40
C PHE A 217 -10.85 -6.98 25.71
N GLU A 218 -9.71 -6.76 26.36
CA GLU A 218 -9.15 -5.43 26.64
C GLU A 218 -7.65 -5.47 26.37
N PHE A 219 -7.28 -5.78 25.13
CA PHE A 219 -5.89 -5.98 24.75
C PHE A 219 -5.42 -4.93 23.75
N SER A 220 -4.17 -4.52 23.89
CA SER A 220 -3.51 -3.52 23.05
C SER A 220 -2.03 -3.85 22.94
N GLU A 221 -1.48 -3.94 21.74
CA GLU A 221 -0.06 -4.19 21.51
C GLU A 221 0.44 -3.45 20.26
N PRO A 222 1.68 -2.91 20.24
CA PRO A 222 2.25 -2.30 19.04
C PRO A 222 2.32 -3.26 17.86
N LEU A 223 2.06 -2.76 16.65
CA LEU A 223 2.03 -3.58 15.42
C LEU A 223 3.41 -4.19 15.10
N GLU A 224 4.46 -3.38 15.21
CA GLU A 224 5.82 -3.76 14.80
C GLU A 224 6.36 -4.97 15.58
N ASN A 225 5.99 -5.10 16.86
CA ASN A 225 6.62 -6.05 17.79
C ASN A 225 5.68 -7.17 18.26
N MET A 226 4.48 -7.29 17.68
CA MET A 226 3.50 -8.27 18.11
C MET A 226 3.97 -9.71 17.76
N PRO A 227 4.12 -10.62 18.76
CA PRO A 227 4.57 -11.99 18.51
C PRO A 227 3.60 -12.79 17.63
N SER A 228 4.14 -13.63 16.74
CA SER A 228 3.34 -14.41 15.76
C SER A 228 2.20 -15.24 16.38
N HIS A 229 2.43 -15.85 17.54
CA HIS A 229 1.40 -16.62 18.23
C HIS A 229 0.22 -15.77 18.73
N ARG A 230 0.47 -14.49 19.08
CA ARG A 230 -0.60 -13.54 19.45
C ARG A 230 -1.34 -13.05 18.22
N VAL A 231 -0.62 -12.74 17.14
CA VAL A 231 -1.23 -12.37 15.84
C VAL A 231 -2.21 -13.46 15.40
N LEU A 232 -1.79 -14.73 15.47
CA LEU A 232 -2.65 -15.87 15.14
C LEU A 232 -3.85 -16.01 16.09
N ALA A 233 -3.67 -15.72 17.38
CA ALA A 233 -4.75 -15.79 18.37
C ALA A 233 -5.84 -14.73 18.12
N VAL A 234 -5.45 -13.47 17.88
CA VAL A 234 -6.41 -12.37 17.64
C VAL A 234 -7.11 -12.52 16.30
N LEU A 235 -6.40 -12.89 15.22
CA LEU A 235 -7.01 -13.14 13.91
C LEU A 235 -7.96 -14.33 13.95
N ARG A 236 -7.64 -15.36 14.75
CA ARG A 236 -8.57 -16.46 14.99
C ARG A 236 -9.81 -15.99 15.74
N GLY A 237 -9.64 -15.18 16.78
CA GLY A 237 -10.75 -14.61 17.55
C GLY A 237 -11.66 -13.73 16.68
N GLU A 238 -11.09 -12.94 15.77
CA GLU A 238 -11.84 -12.17 14.77
C GLU A 238 -12.65 -13.06 13.84
N LYS A 239 -12.01 -14.08 13.27
CA LYS A 239 -12.64 -15.04 12.36
C LYS A 239 -13.79 -15.81 13.02
N GLU A 240 -13.65 -16.13 14.30
CA GLU A 240 -14.69 -16.78 15.11
C GLU A 240 -15.75 -15.78 15.63
N GLN A 241 -15.65 -14.49 15.28
CA GLN A 241 -16.52 -13.40 15.76
C GLN A 241 -16.57 -13.32 17.30
N ALA A 242 -15.47 -13.66 17.95
CA ALA A 242 -15.27 -13.50 19.38
C ALA A 242 -14.64 -12.15 19.71
N LEU A 243 -13.75 -11.66 18.83
CA LEU A 243 -13.03 -10.40 18.99
C LEU A 243 -13.32 -9.44 17.84
N SER A 244 -13.45 -8.16 18.14
CA SER A 244 -13.31 -7.07 17.19
C SER A 244 -11.86 -6.56 17.21
N LEU A 245 -11.32 -6.23 16.05
CA LEU A 245 -9.96 -5.70 15.89
C LEU A 245 -10.04 -4.25 15.40
N THR A 246 -9.30 -3.37 16.06
CA THR A 246 -9.15 -1.97 15.68
C THR A 246 -7.68 -1.66 15.56
N PHE A 247 -7.27 -1.11 14.42
CA PHE A 247 -5.92 -0.59 14.24
C PHE A 247 -5.93 0.88 14.64
N ASP A 248 -5.17 1.21 15.66
CA ASP A 248 -5.04 2.57 16.20
C ASP A 248 -3.68 3.14 15.78
N GLY A 249 -3.71 4.20 14.96
CA GLY A 249 -2.52 4.89 14.47
C GLY A 249 -1.88 5.85 15.46
N GLY A 250 -2.48 6.07 16.63
CA GLY A 250 -2.05 7.09 17.59
C GLY A 250 -2.69 8.46 17.32
N GLU A 251 -1.94 9.52 17.58
CA GLU A 251 -2.42 10.91 17.47
C GLU A 251 -2.55 11.35 16.00
N ASP A 252 -3.70 11.95 15.67
CA ASP A 252 -4.03 12.39 14.30
C ASP A 252 -3.15 13.57 13.84
N GLU A 253 -2.68 14.40 14.76
CA GLU A 253 -1.89 15.61 14.50
C GLU A 253 -0.66 15.32 13.65
N LEU A 254 -0.05 14.15 13.86
CA LEU A 254 1.12 13.73 13.10
C LEU A 254 0.77 13.43 11.65
N TYR A 255 -0.32 12.69 11.41
CA TYR A 255 -0.77 12.38 10.05
C TYR A 255 -1.28 13.63 9.33
N GLN A 256 -1.95 14.54 10.05
CA GLN A 256 -2.35 15.85 9.53
C GLN A 256 -1.15 16.66 9.08
N ALA A 257 -0.05 16.67 9.85
CA ALA A 257 1.18 17.35 9.46
C ALA A 257 1.83 16.73 8.21
N MET A 258 1.82 15.39 8.07
CA MET A 258 2.31 14.71 6.86
C MET A 258 1.50 15.09 5.63
N ILE A 259 0.16 15.09 5.75
CA ILE A 259 -0.75 15.49 4.66
C ILE A 259 -0.52 16.96 4.29
N ALA A 260 -0.42 17.85 5.28
CA ALA A 260 -0.17 19.26 5.05
C ALA A 260 1.16 19.50 4.32
N GLN A 261 2.23 18.83 4.75
CA GLN A 261 3.54 18.91 4.10
C GLN A 261 3.47 18.44 2.63
N ALA A 262 2.83 17.31 2.37
CA ALA A 262 2.68 16.77 1.01
C ALA A 262 1.85 17.69 0.11
N LEU A 263 0.86 18.38 0.67
CA LEU A 263 0.04 19.36 -0.05
C LEU A 263 0.68 20.76 -0.11
N GLY A 264 1.86 20.96 0.50
CA GLY A 264 2.56 22.25 0.51
C GLY A 264 1.92 23.31 1.43
N ILE A 265 1.11 22.89 2.41
CA ILE A 265 0.42 23.77 3.35
C ILE A 265 1.37 24.12 4.51
N ASP A 266 1.60 25.42 4.72
CA ASP A 266 2.35 25.91 5.88
C ASP A 266 1.44 25.92 7.12
N MET A 267 1.61 24.93 7.99
CA MET A 267 0.86 24.80 9.25
C MET A 267 1.25 25.85 10.31
N ALA A 268 2.30 26.66 10.07
CA ALA A 268 2.70 27.75 10.95
C ALA A 268 2.03 29.09 10.58
N ALA A 269 1.44 29.20 9.39
CA ALA A 269 0.64 30.35 8.97
C ALA A 269 -0.68 30.35 9.78
N LYS A 270 -0.77 31.27 10.74
CA LYS A 270 -2.00 31.55 11.50
C LYS A 270 -2.83 32.63 10.83
#